data_AF-A0A926Z195-F1
#
_entry.id   AF-A0A926Z195-F1
#
_cell.length_a   1.000
_cell.length_b   1.000
_cell.length_c   1.000
_cell.angle_alpha   90.00
_cell.angle_beta   90.00
_cell.angle_gamma   90.00
#
_symmetry.space_group_name_H-M   'P 1'
#
loop_
_entity.id
_entity.type
_entity.pdbx_description
1 polymer ?
#
loop_
_entity_poly.entity_id
_entity_poly.type
_entity_poly.pdbx_seq_one_letter_code
_entity_poly.pdbx_strand_id
1 'polypeptide(L)'
;MDKFIHEIFKFINQVITNPPIPHEPHKQSLKNWAMYCLRDRGLIVVYAQNADFAVKLKNGDKLYFKVTTNADDMDNLDNKFSWIIWDNVHKTMSFIQQFL
;
A
#
# COMPACT_ATOMS: atom_id res chain seq x y z
N MET A 1 6.76 15.79 -9.59
CA MET A 1 6.74 14.33 -9.40
C MET A 1 7.31 13.66 -10.63
N ASP A 2 8.27 12.76 -10.47
CA ASP A 2 8.88 12.00 -11.57
C ASP A 2 7.83 11.10 -12.27
N LYS A 3 7.87 11.04 -13.61
CA LYS A 3 6.90 10.30 -14.42
C LYS A 3 6.90 8.80 -14.11
N PHE A 4 8.07 8.22 -13.86
CA PHE A 4 8.18 6.81 -13.50
C PHE A 4 7.54 6.54 -12.14
N ILE A 5 7.78 7.41 -11.14
CA ILE A 5 7.16 7.23 -9.82
C ILE A 5 5.63 7.36 -9.89
N HIS A 6 5.11 8.27 -10.71
CA HIS A 6 3.67 8.39 -10.92
C HIS A 6 3.04 7.10 -11.48
N GLU A 7 3.67 6.47 -12.48
CA GLU A 7 3.19 5.20 -13.03
C GLU A 7 3.27 4.05 -12.01
N ILE A 8 4.29 4.05 -11.14
CA ILE A 8 4.36 3.08 -10.04
C ILE A 8 3.21 3.26 -9.06
N PHE A 9 2.87 4.48 -8.64
CA PHE A 9 1.73 4.71 -7.76
C PHE A 9 0.41 4.32 -8.42
N LYS A 10 0.23 4.62 -9.70
CA LYS A 10 -0.95 4.19 -10.47
C LYS A 10 -1.06 2.68 -10.52
N PHE A 11 0.05 1.98 -10.79
CA PHE A 11 0.10 0.53 -10.79
C PHE A 11 -0.24 -0.05 -9.41
N ILE A 12 0.34 0.47 -8.33
CA ILE A 12 0.04 0.03 -6.96
C ILE A 12 -1.44 0.24 -6.64
N ASN A 13 -2.01 1.40 -6.98
CA ASN A 13 -3.43 1.66 -6.81
C ASN A 13 -4.30 0.60 -7.52
N GLN A 14 -3.95 0.25 -8.76
CA GLN A 14 -4.66 -0.81 -9.51
C GLN A 14 -4.55 -2.17 -8.83
N VAL A 15 -3.37 -2.52 -8.29
CA VAL A 15 -3.18 -3.80 -7.58
C VAL A 15 -4.01 -3.86 -6.29
N ILE A 16 -4.07 -2.76 -5.55
CA ILE A 16 -4.79 -2.72 -4.27
C ILE A 16 -6.31 -2.67 -4.46
N THR A 17 -6.79 -1.98 -5.49
CA THR A 17 -8.23 -1.89 -5.81
C THR A 17 -8.74 -3.05 -6.67
N ASN A 18 -7.86 -3.78 -7.35
CA ASN A 18 -8.17 -5.02 -8.08
C ASN A 18 -7.19 -6.15 -7.71
N PRO A 19 -7.28 -6.67 -6.47
CA PRO A 19 -6.31 -7.60 -5.93
C PRO A 19 -6.47 -9.01 -6.51
N PRO A 20 -5.39 -9.80 -6.58
CA PRO A 20 -5.46 -11.20 -7.01
C PRO A 20 -6.31 -12.07 -6.06
N ILE A 21 -6.44 -11.67 -4.80
CA ILE A 21 -7.31 -12.29 -3.80
C ILE A 21 -7.99 -11.20 -2.95
N PRO A 22 -9.24 -11.38 -2.51
CA PRO A 22 -9.89 -10.44 -1.61
C PRO A 22 -9.16 -10.38 -0.26
N HIS A 23 -9.26 -9.24 0.42
CA HIS A 23 -8.79 -9.16 1.81
C HIS A 23 -9.81 -9.79 2.74
N GLU A 24 -9.35 -10.78 3.51
CA GLU A 24 -10.15 -11.45 4.53
C GLU A 24 -9.49 -11.26 5.91
N PRO A 25 -9.95 -10.30 6.73
CA PRO A 25 -9.30 -9.95 8.00
C PRO A 25 -9.15 -11.12 8.99
N HIS A 26 -10.01 -12.13 8.91
CA HIS A 26 -9.95 -13.32 9.77
C HIS A 26 -8.87 -14.33 9.33
N LYS A 27 -8.38 -14.24 8.09
CA LYS A 27 -7.38 -15.16 7.53
C LYS A 27 -5.99 -14.55 7.47
N GLN A 28 -5.88 -13.25 7.21
CA GLN A 28 -4.59 -12.55 7.12
C GLN A 28 -4.70 -11.10 7.58
N SER A 29 -3.60 -10.55 8.10
CA SER A 29 -3.50 -9.11 8.38
C SER A 29 -3.48 -8.29 7.08
N LEU A 30 -3.94 -7.04 7.15
CA LEU A 30 -3.92 -6.12 6.02
C LEU A 30 -2.51 -5.94 5.45
N LYS A 31 -1.50 -5.85 6.33
CA LYS A 31 -0.09 -5.79 5.97
C LYS A 31 0.34 -7.00 5.14
N ASN A 32 0.10 -8.21 5.63
CA ASN A 32 0.53 -9.43 4.93
C ASN A 32 -0.20 -9.58 3.59
N TRP A 33 -1.49 -9.24 3.56
CA TRP A 33 -2.29 -9.21 2.34
C TRP A 33 -1.74 -8.23 1.30
N ALA A 34 -1.45 -6.98 1.70
CA ALA A 34 -0.92 -5.95 0.80
C ALA A 34 0.45 -6.36 0.25
N MET A 35 1.34 -6.85 1.12
CA MET A 35 2.66 -7.35 0.71
C MET A 35 2.55 -8.52 -0.27
N TYR A 36 1.59 -9.43 -0.08
CA TYR A 36 1.32 -10.52 -1.03
C TYR A 36 0.87 -9.98 -2.38
N CYS A 37 -0.17 -9.13 -2.42
CA CYS A 37 -0.73 -8.61 -3.67
C CYS A 37 0.32 -7.88 -4.51
N LEU A 38 1.17 -7.08 -3.87
CA LEU A 38 2.24 -6.35 -4.56
C LEU A 38 3.35 -7.28 -5.08
N ARG A 39 3.72 -8.32 -4.31
CA ARG A 39 4.73 -9.31 -4.72
C ARG A 39 4.24 -10.20 -5.86
N ASP A 40 2.99 -10.64 -5.80
CA ASP A 40 2.33 -11.42 -6.87
C ASP A 40 2.39 -10.69 -8.21
N ARG A 41 2.36 -9.36 -8.17
CA ARG A 41 2.45 -8.47 -9.33
C ARG A 41 3.88 -8.04 -9.69
N GLY A 42 4.89 -8.67 -9.09
CA GLY A 42 6.31 -8.52 -9.43
C GLY A 42 7.03 -7.37 -8.73
N LEU A 43 6.42 -6.69 -7.75
CA LEU A 43 7.10 -5.65 -6.99
C LEU A 43 8.01 -6.24 -5.90
N ILE A 44 9.16 -5.62 -5.70
CA ILE A 44 10.11 -6.00 -4.66
C ILE A 44 9.66 -5.35 -3.33
N VAL A 45 9.00 -6.14 -2.49
CA VAL A 45 8.48 -5.69 -1.19
C VAL A 45 9.36 -6.16 -0.05
N VAL A 46 9.88 -5.22 0.75
CA VAL A 46 10.81 -5.46 1.87
C VAL A 46 10.23 -4.95 3.19
N TYR A 47 10.68 -5.52 4.31
CA TYR A 47 10.37 -4.99 5.63
C TYR A 47 11.08 -3.65 5.87
N ALA A 48 10.47 -2.79 6.68
CA ALA A 48 11.00 -1.48 7.07
C ALA A 48 10.89 -1.30 8.59
N GLN A 49 11.75 -0.45 9.17
CA GLN A 49 11.74 -0.17 10.61
C GLN A 49 10.69 0.90 11.00
N ASN A 50 10.50 1.92 10.15
CA ASN A 50 9.64 3.07 10.44
C ASN A 50 8.31 3.07 9.68
N ALA A 51 8.01 1.97 9.00
CA ALA A 51 6.83 1.76 8.17
C ALA A 51 6.41 0.29 8.26
N ASP A 52 5.21 -0.06 7.80
CA ASP A 52 4.79 -1.46 7.76
C ASP A 52 5.65 -2.26 6.77
N PHE A 53 5.93 -1.67 5.60
CA PHE A 53 6.82 -2.22 4.59
C PHE A 53 7.31 -1.13 3.64
N ALA A 54 8.16 -1.50 2.69
CA ALA A 54 8.56 -0.64 1.59
C ALA A 54 8.57 -1.39 0.25
N VAL A 55 8.28 -0.68 -0.83
CA VAL A 55 8.51 -1.12 -2.20
C VAL A 55 9.85 -0.56 -2.67
N LYS A 56 10.78 -1.45 -3.03
CA LYS A 56 12.08 -1.08 -3.59
C LYS A 56 11.96 -0.85 -5.09
N LEU A 57 12.36 0.33 -5.54
CA LEU A 57 12.43 0.70 -6.95
C LEU A 57 13.75 0.23 -7.58
N LYS A 58 13.79 0.16 -8.91
CA LYS A 58 14.97 -0.33 -9.65
C LYS A 58 16.22 0.54 -9.45
N ASN A 59 16.03 1.84 -9.22
CA ASN A 59 17.10 2.80 -8.95
C ASN A 59 17.62 2.74 -7.50
N GLY A 60 17.05 1.89 -6.64
CA GLY A 60 17.45 1.75 -5.23
C GLY A 60 16.57 2.52 -4.25
N ASP A 61 15.74 3.44 -4.74
CA ASP A 61 14.80 4.20 -3.90
C ASP A 61 13.74 3.30 -3.27
N LYS A 62 13.13 3.80 -2.20
CA LYS A 62 12.07 3.11 -1.47
C LYS A 62 10.85 4.01 -1.33
N LEU A 63 9.69 3.43 -1.65
CA LEU A 63 8.39 3.98 -1.30
C LEU A 63 7.93 3.29 -0.02
N TYR A 64 7.62 4.05 1.02
CA TYR A 64 7.30 3.50 2.34
C TYR A 64 5.80 3.45 2.54
N PHE A 65 5.32 2.34 3.10
CA PHE A 65 3.90 2.08 3.23
C PHE A 65 3.49 1.86 4.67
N LYS A 66 2.35 2.43 5.03
CA LYS A 66 1.60 2.08 6.23
C LYS A 66 0.23 1.53 5.84
N VAL A 67 -0.33 0.72 6.72
CA VAL A 67 -1.68 0.17 6.55
C VAL A 67 -2.56 0.53 7.73
N THR A 68 -3.85 0.74 7.48
CA THR A 68 -4.83 0.95 8.55
C THR A 68 -6.17 0.33 8.19
N THR A 69 -6.88 -0.17 9.20
CA THR A 69 -8.28 -0.62 9.07
C THR A 69 -9.27 0.44 9.57
N ASN A 70 -8.77 1.62 9.96
CA ASN A 70 -9.58 2.74 10.42
C ASN A 70 -9.66 3.79 9.32
N ALA A 71 -10.82 3.87 8.66
CA ALA A 71 -11.06 4.86 7.62
C ALA A 71 -11.24 6.28 8.18
N ASP A 72 -11.60 6.42 9.46
CA ASP A 72 -11.85 7.72 10.10
C ASP A 72 -10.55 8.49 10.37
N ASP A 73 -9.39 7.84 10.31
CA ASP A 73 -8.08 8.46 10.52
C ASP A 73 -7.51 9.12 9.25
N MET A 74 -8.25 9.13 8.14
CA MET A 74 -7.77 9.63 6.83
C MET A 74 -7.20 11.06 6.89
N ASP A 75 -7.77 11.94 7.71
CA ASP A 75 -7.33 13.34 7.84
C ASP A 75 -6.03 13.51 8.66
N ASN A 76 -5.61 12.49 9.41
CA ASN A 76 -4.44 12.51 10.29
C ASN A 76 -3.27 11.66 9.76
N LEU A 77 -3.35 11.20 8.51
CA LEU A 77 -2.34 10.34 7.92
C LEU A 77 -1.06 11.12 7.59
N ASP A 78 0.07 10.63 8.10
CA ASP A 78 1.38 11.19 7.79
C ASP A 78 1.69 11.05 6.29
N ASN A 79 1.84 12.19 5.63
CA ASN A 79 2.01 12.30 4.19
C ASN A 79 3.37 11.81 3.67
N LYS A 80 4.30 11.47 4.57
CA LYS A 80 5.58 10.83 4.23
C LYS A 80 5.43 9.36 3.85
N PHE A 81 4.30 8.75 4.17
CA PHE A 81 3.99 7.36 3.86
C PHE A 81 2.87 7.27 2.84
N SER A 82 2.95 6.23 2.01
CA SER A 82 1.83 5.79 1.21
C SER A 82 0.93 4.91 2.07
N TRP A 83 -0.38 5.07 1.98
CA TRP A 83 -1.34 4.39 2.85
C TRP A 83 -2.21 3.43 2.07
N ILE A 84 -2.36 2.23 2.61
CA ILE A 84 -3.39 1.27 2.18
C ILE A 84 -4.41 1.17 3.30
N ILE A 85 -5.65 1.47 2.98
CA ILE A 85 -6.73 1.61 3.94
C ILE A 85 -7.77 0.55 3.62
N TRP A 86 -8.11 -0.24 4.62
CA TRP A 86 -9.27 -1.13 4.58
C TRP A 86 -10.42 -0.49 5.36
N ASP A 87 -11.49 -0.15 4.66
CA ASP A 87 -12.74 0.25 5.30
C ASP A 87 -13.50 -1.02 5.71
N ASN A 88 -13.55 -1.29 7.01
CA ASN A 88 -14.21 -2.49 7.51
C ASN A 88 -15.75 -2.40 7.48
N VAL A 89 -16.33 -1.20 7.36
CA VAL A 89 -17.77 -0.98 7.26
C VAL A 89 -18.23 -1.26 5.83
N HIS A 90 -17.58 -0.63 4.85
CA HIS A 90 -17.94 -0.74 3.44
C HIS A 90 -17.24 -1.90 2.73
N LYS A 91 -16.29 -2.57 3.38
CA LYS A 91 -15.48 -3.66 2.83
C LYS A 91 -14.72 -3.25 1.56
N THR A 92 -14.15 -2.05 1.57
CA THR A 92 -13.47 -1.44 0.41
C THR A 92 -12.01 -1.15 0.71
N MET A 93 -11.19 -1.15 -0.36
CA MET A 93 -9.78 -0.79 -0.31
C MET A 93 -9.56 0.59 -0.91
N SER A 94 -8.77 1.40 -0.22
CA SER A 94 -8.32 2.70 -0.68
C SER A 94 -6.80 2.80 -0.63
N PHE A 95 -6.23 3.52 -1.59
CA PHE A 95 -4.80 3.81 -1.64
C PHE A 95 -4.58 5.31 -1.68
N ILE A 96 -3.67 5.81 -0.82
CA ILE A 96 -3.22 7.19 -0.81
C ILE A 96 -1.70 7.18 -1.01
N GLN A 97 -1.22 7.89 -2.02
CA GLN A 97 0.22 8.03 -2.26
C GLN A 97 0.84 9.05 -1.30
N GLN A 98 2.10 8.83 -0.92
CA GLN A 98 2.90 9.84 -0.23
C GLN A 98 3.16 11.08 -1.11
N PHE A 99 3.41 12.23 -0.48
CA PHE A 99 3.97 13.38 -1.19
C PHE A 99 5.49 13.24 -1.30
N LEU A 100 6.01 13.54 -2.49
CA LEU A 100 7.43 13.49 -2.84
C LEU A 100 7.93 14.90 -3.16
#